data_AF-A0A9E5YI68-F1
#
_entry.id   AF-A0A9E5YI68-F1
#
_cell.length_a   1.000
_cell.length_b   1.000
_cell.length_c   1.000
_cell.angle_alpha   90.00
_cell.angle_beta   90.00
_cell.angle_gamma   90.00
#
_symmetry.space_group_name_H-M   'P 1'
#
loop_
_entity.id
_entity.type
_entity.pdbx_description
1 polymer ?
#
loop_
_entity_poly.entity_id
_entity_poly.type
_entity_poly.pdbx_seq_one_letter_code
_entity_poly.pdbx_strand_id
1 'polypeptide(L)' 'FNTIIVDKESRSTGVGTKLIEEAEELVKKLGAHKAYFNTGKTWRTVKLYKSLGYKVTGEYKNHYFNQDFLIFTKFF' A
#
# COMPACT_ATOMS: atom_id res chain seq x y z
N PHE A 1 -1.44 -11.51 -6.33
CA PHE A 1 -0.63 -10.29 -6.57
C PHE A 1 -0.04 -9.84 -5.25
N ASN A 2 1.29 -9.81 -5.08
CA ASN A 2 1.92 -9.42 -3.80
C ASN A 2 2.55 -8.01 -3.82
N THR A 3 2.57 -7.35 -4.99
CA THR A 3 3.27 -6.07 -5.21
C THR A 3 2.52 -5.22 -6.24
N ILE A 4 2.44 -3.91 -6.00
CA ILE A 4 1.93 -2.91 -6.97
C ILE A 4 3.11 -2.04 -7.41
N ILE A 5 3.36 -1.97 -8.72
CA ILE A 5 4.42 -1.17 -9.32
C ILE A 5 3.80 -0.35 -10.44
N VAL A 6 4.09 0.96 -10.45
CA VAL A 6 3.75 1.86 -11.55
C VAL A 6 5.06 2.33 -12.17
N ASP A 7 5.17 2.18 -13.48
CA ASP A 7 6.32 2.68 -14.24
C ASP A 7 6.49 4.19 -14.04
N LYS A 8 7.68 4.70 -14.32
CA LYS A 8 8.01 6.09 -14.00
C LYS A 8 7.15 7.10 -14.76
N GLU A 9 6.82 6.81 -16.02
CA GLU A 9 6.11 7.70 -16.93
C GLU A 9 4.61 7.74 -16.61
N SER A 10 4.06 6.65 -16.06
CA SER A 10 2.67 6.58 -15.62
C SER A 10 2.43 7.04 -14.18
N ARG A 11 3.43 7.60 -13.48
CA ARG A 11 3.25 8.11 -12.11
C ARG A 11 2.48 9.43 -12.11
N SER A 12 1.84 9.73 -10.97
CA SER A 12 1.05 10.96 -10.77
C SER A 12 -0.13 11.14 -11.73
N THR A 13 -0.54 10.10 -12.45
CA THR A 13 -1.72 10.08 -13.34
C THR A 13 -2.95 9.43 -12.70
N GLY A 14 -2.84 8.98 -11.44
CA GLY A 14 -3.90 8.26 -10.73
C GLY A 14 -3.92 6.74 -10.95
N VAL A 15 -3.08 6.20 -11.85
CA VAL A 15 -2.99 4.74 -12.11
C VAL A 15 -2.75 3.93 -10.84
N GLY A 16 -1.85 4.38 -9.97
CA GLY A 16 -1.56 3.69 -8.70
C GLY A 16 -2.77 3.61 -7.76
N THR A 17 -3.57 4.68 -7.69
CA THR A 17 -4.81 4.70 -6.91
C THR A 17 -5.81 3.69 -7.47
N LYS A 18 -6.05 3.72 -8.78
CA LYS A 18 -7.00 2.83 -9.44
C LYS A 18 -6.64 1.35 -9.27
N LEU A 19 -5.34 1.02 -9.34
CA LEU A 19 -4.86 -0.35 -9.11
C LEU A 19 -5.15 -0.83 -7.68
N ILE A 20 -4.98 0.04 -6.69
CA ILE A 20 -5.27 -0.30 -5.28
C ILE A 20 -6.78 -0.47 -5.08
N GLU A 21 -7.59 0.45 -5.60
CA GLU A 21 -9.05 0.40 -5.49
C GLU A 21 -9.63 -0.86 -6.12
N GLU A 22 -9.20 -1.22 -7.33
CA GLU A 22 -9.64 -2.45 -8.02
C GLU A 22 -9.25 -3.70 -7.23
N ALA A 23 -8.02 -3.72 -6.67
CA ALA A 23 -7.57 -4.82 -5.83
C ALA A 23 -8.41 -4.94 -4.55
N GLU A 24 -8.75 -3.81 -3.91
CA GLU A 24 -9.65 -3.78 -2.75
C GLU A 24 -11.05 -4.28 -3.08
N GLU A 25 -11.64 -3.85 -4.19
CA GLU A 25 -12.96 -4.30 -4.63
C GLU A 25 -12.99 -5.81 -4.88
N LEU A 26 -11.95 -6.34 -5.54
CA LEU A 26 -11.85 -7.77 -5.81
C LEU A 26 -11.80 -8.59 -4.51
N VAL A 27 -10.97 -8.20 -3.54
CA VAL A 27 -10.87 -8.96 -2.28
C VAL A 27 -12.10 -8.78 -1.39
N LYS A 28 -12.77 -7.61 -1.42
CA LYS A 28 -14.05 -7.40 -0.71
C LYS A 28 -15.14 -8.32 -1.24
N LYS A 29 -15.24 -8.49 -2.56
CA LYS A 29 -16.18 -9.44 -3.19
C LYS A 29 -15.93 -10.90 -2.77
N LEU A 30 -14.68 -11.22 -2.38
CA LEU A 30 -14.29 -12.52 -1.86
C LEU A 30 -14.46 -12.67 -0.34
N GLY A 31 -15.04 -11.67 0.34
CA GLY A 31 -15.26 -11.70 1.79
C GLY A 31 -14.03 -11.34 2.63
N ALA A 32 -13.01 -10.69 2.05
CA ALA A 32 -11.88 -10.21 2.84
C ALA A 32 -12.32 -9.13 3.84
N HIS A 33 -11.79 -9.18 5.05
CA HIS A 33 -12.08 -8.21 6.12
C HIS A 33 -11.00 -7.11 6.27
N LYS A 34 -9.86 -7.29 5.61
CA LYS A 34 -8.76 -6.32 5.61
C LYS A 34 -7.83 -6.51 4.42
N ALA A 35 -7.13 -5.44 4.06
CA ALA A 35 -5.92 -5.47 3.25
C ALA A 35 -4.73 -4.99 4.07
N TYR A 36 -3.55 -5.57 3.83
CA TYR A 36 -2.32 -5.16 4.46
C TYR A 36 -1.12 -5.30 3.52
N PHE A 37 -0.10 -4.46 3.72
CA PHE A 37 1.17 -4.51 3.01
C PHE A 37 2.23 -3.76 3.82
N ASN A 38 3.49 -3.83 3.38
CA ASN A 38 4.56 -3.00 3.92
C ASN A 38 5.18 -2.11 2.84
N THR A 39 5.76 -0.98 3.25
CA THR A 39 6.45 -0.04 2.37
C THR A 39 7.57 0.68 3.13
N GLY A 40 8.59 1.16 2.43
CA GLY A 40 9.67 1.91 3.07
C GLY A 40 9.14 3.16 3.79
N LYS A 41 9.58 3.40 5.02
CA LYS A 41 9.08 4.46 5.90
C LYS A 41 9.27 5.87 5.32
N THR A 42 10.30 6.06 4.50
CA THR A 42 10.66 7.35 3.88
C THR A 42 10.11 7.51 2.45
N TRP A 43 9.39 6.52 1.93
CA TRP A 43 8.94 6.54 0.53
C TRP A 43 7.76 7.50 0.31
N ARG A 44 7.69 8.11 -0.88
CA ARG A 44 6.63 9.07 -1.24
C ARG A 44 5.22 8.46 -1.22
N THR A 45 5.13 7.14 -1.40
CA THR A 45 3.90 6.35 -1.40
C THR A 45 3.19 6.34 -0.04
N VAL A 46 3.89 6.62 1.06
CA VAL A 46 3.29 6.71 2.41
C VAL A 46 2.10 7.68 2.46
N LYS A 47 2.20 8.83 1.77
CA LYS A 47 1.10 9.80 1.72
C LYS A 47 -0.12 9.25 0.97
N LEU A 48 0.11 8.57 -0.16
CA LEU A 48 -0.94 7.93 -0.96
C LEU A 48 -1.70 6.88 -0.14
N TYR A 49 -0.99 5.99 0.55
CA TYR A 49 -1.68 4.94 1.32
C TYR A 49 -2.51 5.51 2.47
N LYS A 50 -2.01 6.55 3.15
CA LYS A 50 -2.79 7.27 4.17
C LYS A 50 -4.04 7.93 3.57
N SER A 51 -3.94 8.57 2.40
CA SER A 51 -5.12 9.17 1.74
C SER A 51 -6.14 8.14 1.30
N LEU A 52 -5.73 6.90 1.05
CA LEU A 52 -6.63 5.77 0.72
C LEU A 52 -7.25 5.10 1.96
N GLY A 53 -7.01 5.63 3.16
CA GLY A 53 -7.60 5.15 4.41
C GLY A 53 -6.82 4.03 5.10
N TYR A 54 -5.61 3.70 4.64
CA TYR A 54 -4.74 2.77 5.36
C TYR A 54 -4.15 3.42 6.61
N LYS A 55 -4.05 2.65 7.69
CA LYS A 55 -3.42 3.04 8.95
C LYS A 55 -2.12 2.27 9.14
N VAL A 56 -1.13 2.92 9.75
CA VAL A 56 0.08 2.23 10.18
C VAL A 56 -0.26 1.35 11.39
N THR A 57 0.00 0.06 11.31
CA THR A 57 -0.30 -0.94 12.36
C THR A 57 0.95 -1.63 12.90
N GLY A 58 2.11 -1.35 12.32
CA GLY A 58 3.39 -1.86 12.79
C GLY A 58 4.56 -1.26 12.03
N GLU A 59 5.77 -1.53 12.50
CA GLU A 59 7.01 -1.12 11.86
C GLU A 59 8.01 -2.28 11.89
N TYR A 60 8.72 -2.47 10.79
CA TYR A 60 9.93 -3.29 10.74
C TYR A 60 11.14 -2.36 10.83
N LYS A 61 11.90 -2.44 11.92
CA LYS A 61 13.14 -1.69 12.09
C LYS A 61 14.29 -2.40 11.39
N ASN A 62 15.21 -1.64 10.78
CA ASN A 62 16.40 -2.17 10.11
C ASN A 62 16.10 -3.37 9.20
N HIS A 63 15.14 -3.19 8.29
CA HIS A 63 14.68 -4.23 7.36
C HIS A 63 15.49 -4.16 6.06
N TYR A 64 14.87 -4.43 4.90
CA TYR A 64 15.53 -4.39 3.61
C TYR A 64 16.36 -3.12 3.40
N PHE A 65 17.60 -3.30 2.93
CA PHE A 65 18.57 -2.22 2.67
C PHE A 65 18.90 -1.36 3.90
N ASN A 66 18.83 -1.96 5.11
CA ASN A 66 19.00 -1.26 6.38
C ASN A 66 18.04 -0.05 6.52
N GLN A 67 16.83 -0.17 5.97
CA GLN A 67 15.79 0.84 6.06
C GLN A 67 14.63 0.36 6.93
N ASP A 68 13.97 1.29 7.59
CA ASP A 68 12.72 1.01 8.30
C ASP A 68 11.55 0.90 7.32
N PHE A 69 10.64 -0.04 7.58
CA PHE A 69 9.41 -0.24 6.81
C PHE A 69 8.19 -0.05 7.71
N LEU A 70 7.13 0.50 7.14
CA LEU A 70 5.82 0.63 7.78
C LEU A 70 4.91 -0.49 7.30
N ILE A 71 4.17 -1.10 8.22
CA ILE A 71 3.06 -2.00 7.92
C ILE A 71 1.79 -1.16 7.87
N PHE A 72 1.12 -1.17 6.73
CA PHE A 72 -0.17 -0.54 6.53
C PHE A 72 -1.29 -1.58 6.58
N THR A 73 -2.42 -1.21 7.18
CA THR A 73 -3.63 -2.03 7.20
C THR A 73 -4.86 -1.16 7.00
N LYS A 74 -5.81 -1.63 6.19
CA LYS A 74 -7.15 -1.07 6.05
C LYS A 74 -8.16 -2.17 6.31
N PHE A 75 -9.12 -1.89 7.18
CA PHE A 75 -10.23 -2.78 7.46
C PHE A 75 -11.39 -2.42 6.53
N PHE A 76 -12.11 -3.44 6.03
CA PHE A 76 -13.23 -3.28 5.10
C PHE A 76 -14.57 -3.41 5.82
#